data_AF-A0A1M3QHB4-F1
#
_entry.id   AF-A0A1M3QHB4-F1
#
_cell.length_a   1.000
_cell.length_b   1.000
_cell.length_c   1.000
_cell.angle_alpha   90.00
_cell.angle_beta   90.00
_cell.angle_gamma   90.00
#
_symmetry.space_group_name_H-M   'P 1'
#
loop_
_entity.id
_entity.type
_entity.pdbx_description
1 polymer ?
#
loop_
_entity_poly.entity_id
_entity_poly.type
_entity_poly.pdbx_seq_one_letter_code
_entity_poly.pdbx_strand_id
1 'polypeptide(L)'
;MLACAGSASAGACTLGKYGTLSVEMVGERPTTLVKVNGAATRFAIDTGAWFNFMSRANADALGLKPTSAPFGFRMNGIGGSAAAEVARIKDLGFLDTDLHNIDFVVGGSDAGQGSLGANLLDFADLEIDLAQGKVTLFKPEDCGKSALAYWVKQGGTYEVADLHPSVDLNDRRSFVDVTINGKSVRALLDSGAAATLLDRRAAEHVGIDLHGPGVKAGGPVRGVGARTYQSWIVPIDTFSVGTETIQHSEMLVMDGNFGDGSTDMVLGVDFMLAHHMYIANSQRKLYFTYNGGRVFSLDTASIGAHETAAAAAKDAGGEPKTAADYALRGQARRARGELANALSDLDAAIRLDPGSADDHLIRARILLDQKQPDAALDDLDKALALDPENLDALLLRASLLHRKHDDAGAAADIVAAQKLAPTGSMQSLSVASLDVAIDEPANAVPLLDAWIRAHGDDSSLGNALNARCWARALANRALDDALHDCRKAIKRDGDRAAYLDSLGMVYLRMGNYAESIKAYRQALAQSPHTAWSHYGLGLAELHSGQADAGNAELATARSLDKGIDARAARLGLVAPDGQPAGKAPAVQPSKD
;
A
#
# COMPACT_ATOMS: atom_id res chain seq x y z
N MET A 1 -2.25 -59.30 -40.96
CA MET A 1 -2.53 -58.13 -40.10
C MET A 1 -1.31 -57.24 -40.14
N LEU A 2 -1.43 -56.07 -40.77
CA LEU A 2 -0.36 -55.07 -40.84
C LEU A 2 -0.11 -54.51 -39.43
N ALA A 3 1.16 -54.36 -39.10
CA ALA A 3 1.65 -53.63 -37.95
C ALA A 3 1.40 -52.13 -38.11
N CYS A 4 0.98 -51.48 -37.03
CA CYS A 4 1.24 -50.07 -36.76
C CYS A 4 1.70 -49.96 -35.30
N ALA A 5 2.99 -50.14 -35.08
CA ALA A 5 3.65 -49.63 -33.88
C ALA A 5 3.79 -48.12 -34.09
N GLY A 6 2.89 -47.34 -33.49
CA GLY A 6 3.07 -45.90 -33.37
C GLY A 6 4.25 -45.65 -32.42
N SER A 7 5.43 -45.40 -32.97
CA SER A 7 6.53 -44.81 -32.24
C SER A 7 6.13 -43.37 -31.87
N ALA A 8 5.62 -43.19 -30.65
CA ALA A 8 5.53 -41.87 -30.04
C ALA A 8 6.96 -41.38 -29.81
N SER A 9 7.47 -40.56 -30.74
CA SER A 9 8.62 -39.71 -30.49
C SER A 9 8.29 -38.85 -29.27
N ALA A 10 8.95 -39.08 -28.14
CA ALA A 10 8.98 -38.10 -27.06
C ALA A 10 9.68 -36.85 -27.62
N GLY A 11 8.94 -35.76 -27.83
CA GLY A 11 9.51 -34.51 -28.32
C GLY A 11 10.58 -33.99 -27.36
N ALA A 12 11.52 -33.21 -27.90
CA ALA A 12 12.41 -32.43 -27.04
C ALA A 12 11.57 -31.37 -26.31
N CYS A 13 11.78 -31.19 -25.00
CA CYS A 13 11.07 -30.16 -24.23
C CYS A 13 11.21 -28.79 -24.90
N THR A 14 10.08 -28.16 -25.19
CA THR A 14 10.02 -26.79 -25.72
C THR A 14 9.19 -25.90 -24.83
N LEU A 15 9.76 -24.76 -24.44
CA LEU A 15 9.06 -23.71 -23.72
C LEU A 15 8.51 -22.68 -24.71
N GLY A 16 7.25 -22.85 -25.12
CA GLY A 16 6.54 -21.85 -25.92
C GLY A 16 6.24 -20.62 -25.05
N LYS A 17 6.56 -19.42 -25.54
CA LYS A 17 6.29 -18.17 -24.81
C LYS A 17 4.98 -17.56 -25.30
N TYR A 18 4.01 -17.37 -24.41
CA TYR A 18 2.79 -16.61 -24.72
C TYR A 18 3.07 -15.10 -24.78
N GLY A 19 3.91 -14.61 -23.88
CA GLY A 19 4.31 -13.20 -23.83
C GLY A 19 4.92 -12.83 -22.48
N THR A 20 5.51 -11.63 -22.41
CA THR A 20 6.04 -11.05 -21.17
C THR A 20 5.28 -9.79 -20.83
N LEU A 21 4.78 -9.70 -19.61
CA LEU A 21 4.28 -8.49 -18.99
C LEU A 21 5.47 -7.70 -18.45
N SER A 22 5.54 -6.42 -18.81
CA SER A 22 6.39 -5.45 -18.12
C SER A 22 5.81 -5.18 -16.74
N VAL A 23 6.65 -5.30 -15.72
CA VAL A 23 6.24 -5.17 -14.32
C VAL A 23 6.86 -3.93 -13.72
N GLU A 24 5.99 -2.99 -13.38
CA GLU A 24 6.31 -1.78 -12.65
C GLU A 24 5.99 -1.96 -11.17
N MET A 25 6.87 -1.46 -10.31
CA MET A 25 6.68 -1.50 -8.87
C MET A 25 6.04 -0.20 -8.40
N VAL A 26 4.75 -0.24 -8.11
CA VAL A 26 4.03 0.87 -7.46
C VAL A 26 4.07 0.62 -5.95
N GLY A 27 5.01 1.28 -5.27
CA GLY A 27 5.37 0.90 -3.91
C GLY A 27 6.02 -0.49 -3.91
N GLU A 28 5.48 -1.41 -3.13
CA GLU A 28 5.92 -2.81 -3.06
C GLU A 28 4.98 -3.75 -3.84
N ARG A 29 4.10 -3.22 -4.70
CA ARG A 29 3.17 -4.04 -5.50
C ARG A 29 3.65 -4.14 -6.95
N PRO A 30 3.81 -5.35 -7.50
CA PRO A 30 4.07 -5.56 -8.91
C PRO A 30 2.80 -5.29 -9.70
N THR A 31 2.91 -4.45 -10.72
CA THR A 31 1.79 -4.02 -11.55
C THR A 31 2.12 -4.07 -13.02
N THR A 32 1.12 -4.22 -13.87
CA THR A 32 1.25 -4.14 -15.33
C THR A 32 0.16 -3.23 -15.89
N LEU A 33 0.50 -2.54 -16.98
CA LEU A 33 -0.50 -1.86 -17.79
C LEU A 33 -1.32 -2.89 -18.57
N VAL A 34 -2.63 -2.65 -18.63
CA VAL A 34 -3.61 -3.37 -19.42
C VAL A 34 -4.57 -2.38 -20.07
N LYS A 35 -5.35 -2.85 -21.04
CA LYS A 35 -6.44 -2.04 -21.64
C LYS A 35 -7.78 -2.60 -21.26
N VAL A 36 -8.62 -1.82 -20.60
CA VAL A 36 -10.00 -2.18 -20.29
C VAL A 36 -10.92 -1.40 -21.23
N ASN A 37 -11.58 -2.10 -22.15
CA ASN A 37 -12.44 -1.52 -23.18
C ASN A 37 -11.75 -0.36 -23.95
N GLY A 38 -10.44 -0.50 -24.21
CA GLY A 38 -9.60 0.50 -24.88
C GLY A 38 -9.00 1.57 -23.97
N ALA A 39 -9.44 1.71 -22.72
CA ALA A 39 -8.84 2.60 -21.74
C ALA A 39 -7.62 1.93 -21.07
N ALA A 40 -6.45 2.58 -21.13
CA ALA A 40 -5.27 2.10 -20.42
C ALA A 40 -5.46 2.25 -18.91
N THR A 41 -5.13 1.21 -18.16
CA THR A 41 -5.15 1.22 -16.70
C THR A 41 -4.14 0.21 -16.16
N ARG A 42 -3.80 0.32 -14.89
CA ARG A 42 -2.78 -0.50 -14.25
C ARG A 42 -3.46 -1.48 -13.29
N PHE A 43 -3.09 -2.75 -13.36
CA PHE A 43 -3.55 -3.75 -12.41
C PHE A 43 -2.35 -4.38 -11.71
N ALA A 44 -2.51 -4.71 -10.43
CA ALA A 44 -1.55 -5.52 -9.71
C ALA A 44 -1.53 -6.94 -10.30
N ILE A 45 -0.34 -7.54 -10.37
CA ILE A 45 -0.20 -8.97 -10.67
C ILE A 45 -0.31 -9.68 -9.33
N ASP A 46 -1.35 -10.49 -9.14
CA ASP A 46 -1.70 -11.03 -7.84
C ASP A 46 -1.97 -12.54 -7.94
N THR A 47 -0.93 -13.33 -7.73
CA THR A 47 -1.03 -14.80 -7.72
C THR A 47 -1.80 -15.34 -6.51
N GLY A 48 -1.98 -14.54 -5.45
CA GLY A 48 -2.72 -14.91 -4.25
C GLY A 48 -4.22 -14.60 -4.33
N ALA A 49 -4.64 -13.76 -5.26
CA ALA A 49 -6.04 -13.54 -5.59
C ALA A 49 -6.59 -14.72 -6.40
N TRP A 50 -7.66 -15.35 -5.89
CA TRP A 50 -8.35 -16.43 -6.60
C TRP A 50 -8.94 -15.97 -7.94
N PHE A 51 -9.34 -14.70 -8.04
CA PHE A 51 -10.00 -14.13 -9.21
C PHE A 51 -9.60 -12.67 -9.41
N ASN A 52 -9.63 -12.23 -10.67
CA ASN A 52 -9.50 -10.82 -11.04
C ASN A 52 -10.45 -9.95 -10.22
N PHE A 53 -9.93 -8.89 -9.60
CA PHE A 53 -10.77 -8.02 -8.78
C PHE A 53 -10.43 -6.54 -8.94
N MET A 54 -11.40 -5.67 -8.65
CA MET A 54 -11.19 -4.23 -8.60
C MET A 54 -12.12 -3.56 -7.58
N SER A 55 -11.78 -2.33 -7.17
CA SER A 55 -12.68 -1.54 -6.33
C SER A 55 -13.89 -1.04 -7.12
N ARG A 56 -14.97 -0.72 -6.42
CA ARG A 56 -16.15 -0.08 -7.03
C ARG A 56 -15.79 1.24 -7.71
N ALA A 57 -14.95 2.05 -7.07
CA ALA A 57 -14.48 3.31 -7.64
C ALA A 57 -13.73 3.11 -8.97
N ASN A 58 -12.89 2.08 -9.08
CA ASN A 58 -12.19 1.79 -10.34
C ASN A 58 -13.15 1.28 -11.42
N ALA A 59 -14.12 0.44 -11.05
CA ALA A 59 -15.14 -0.01 -12.00
C ALA A 59 -15.94 1.17 -12.57
N ASP A 60 -16.36 2.11 -11.71
CA ASP A 60 -17.08 3.32 -12.13
C ASP A 60 -16.17 4.23 -13.00
N ALA A 61 -14.88 4.37 -12.66
CA ALA A 61 -13.89 5.14 -13.43
C ALA A 61 -13.68 4.57 -14.86
N LEU A 62 -13.73 3.25 -14.98
CA LEU A 62 -13.64 2.53 -16.26
C LEU A 62 -14.99 2.47 -17.01
N GLY A 63 -16.02 3.15 -16.50
CA GLY A 63 -17.35 3.19 -17.10
C GLY A 63 -18.08 1.84 -17.05
N LEU A 64 -17.64 0.92 -16.20
CA LEU A 64 -18.25 -0.38 -16.02
C LEU A 64 -19.53 -0.25 -15.19
N LYS A 65 -20.44 -1.22 -15.36
CA LYS A 65 -21.70 -1.30 -14.61
C LYS A 65 -21.74 -2.62 -13.85
N PRO A 66 -21.17 -2.67 -12.63
CA PRO A 66 -21.22 -3.86 -11.81
C PRO A 66 -22.66 -4.27 -11.52
N THR A 67 -22.92 -5.57 -11.54
CA THR A 67 -24.19 -6.17 -11.12
C THR A 67 -23.98 -6.95 -9.84
N SER A 68 -25.02 -7.10 -9.03
CA SER A 68 -24.93 -7.89 -7.79
C SER A 68 -24.42 -9.30 -8.09
N ALA A 69 -23.45 -9.76 -7.29
CA ALA A 69 -22.98 -11.13 -7.39
C ALA A 69 -24.10 -12.13 -7.02
N PRO A 70 -23.98 -13.41 -7.41
CA PRO A 70 -24.94 -14.44 -7.02
C PRO A 70 -25.22 -14.46 -5.52
N PHE A 71 -26.44 -14.84 -5.13
CA PHE A 71 -26.85 -14.87 -3.73
C PHE A 71 -25.85 -15.67 -2.87
N GLY A 72 -25.38 -15.06 -1.79
CA GLY A 72 -24.41 -15.66 -0.86
C GLY A 72 -22.94 -15.54 -1.29
N PHE A 73 -22.65 -15.06 -2.50
CA PHE A 73 -21.29 -14.80 -2.93
C PHE A 73 -20.74 -13.54 -2.23
N ARG A 74 -19.60 -13.70 -1.55
CA ARG A 74 -18.89 -12.62 -0.86
C ARG A 74 -17.40 -12.73 -1.13
N MET A 75 -16.71 -11.60 -1.13
CA MET A 75 -15.26 -11.59 -1.17
C MET A 75 -14.72 -11.84 0.22
N ASN A 76 -13.75 -12.74 0.35
CA ASN A 76 -13.07 -13.01 1.62
C ASN A 76 -11.59 -12.71 1.48
N GLY A 77 -11.00 -12.15 2.53
CA GLY A 77 -9.56 -11.96 2.66
C GLY A 77 -9.17 -11.72 4.11
N ILE A 78 -7.96 -11.25 4.34
CA ILE A 78 -7.42 -11.01 5.68
C ILE A 78 -8.38 -10.15 6.51
N GLY A 79 -8.92 -9.06 5.96
CA GLY A 79 -9.85 -8.15 6.65
C GLY A 79 -11.24 -8.72 6.92
N GLY A 80 -11.52 -9.99 6.58
CA GLY A 80 -12.82 -10.64 6.71
C GLY A 80 -13.57 -10.69 5.38
N SER A 81 -14.87 -10.39 5.41
CA SER A 81 -15.76 -10.58 4.27
C SER A 81 -16.40 -9.28 3.80
N ALA A 82 -16.31 -8.99 2.50
CA ALA A 82 -16.89 -7.81 1.86
C ALA A 82 -18.01 -8.17 0.87
N ALA A 83 -18.93 -7.23 0.66
CA ALA A 83 -19.91 -7.36 -0.41
C ALA A 83 -19.21 -7.47 -1.78
N ALA A 84 -19.78 -8.29 -2.66
CA ALA A 84 -19.24 -8.58 -3.97
C ALA A 84 -20.27 -8.21 -5.05
N GLU A 85 -19.77 -7.56 -6.09
CA GLU A 85 -20.44 -7.35 -7.37
C GLU A 85 -19.60 -8.00 -8.46
N VAL A 86 -20.14 -8.09 -9.67
CA VAL A 86 -19.43 -8.59 -10.84
C VAL A 86 -19.60 -7.58 -11.97
N ALA A 87 -18.48 -7.17 -12.57
CA ALA A 87 -18.47 -6.39 -13.80
C ALA A 87 -17.88 -7.24 -14.92
N ARG A 88 -18.53 -7.21 -16.09
CA ARG A 88 -18.00 -7.84 -17.29
C ARG A 88 -17.26 -6.80 -18.13
N ILE A 89 -15.97 -7.04 -18.34
CA ILE A 89 -15.15 -6.30 -19.29
C ILE A 89 -15.36 -6.94 -20.67
N LYS A 90 -15.68 -6.11 -21.66
CA LYS A 90 -15.94 -6.59 -23.02
C LYS A 90 -14.62 -7.00 -23.68
N ASP A 91 -13.64 -6.12 -23.61
CA ASP A 91 -12.33 -6.28 -24.24
C ASP A 91 -11.24 -5.94 -23.21
N LEU A 92 -10.46 -6.95 -22.79
CA LEU A 92 -9.31 -6.81 -21.90
C LEU A 92 -8.04 -7.06 -22.70
N GLY A 93 -7.30 -6.00 -23.04
CA GLY A 93 -5.98 -6.10 -23.61
C GLY A 93 -4.99 -6.62 -22.56
N PHE A 94 -4.47 -7.82 -22.78
CA PHE A 94 -3.56 -8.54 -21.89
C PHE A 94 -2.46 -9.20 -22.73
N LEU A 95 -1.19 -8.91 -22.45
CA LEU A 95 -0.08 -9.20 -23.37
C LEU A 95 -0.35 -8.55 -24.75
N ASP A 96 -0.10 -9.30 -25.83
CA ASP A 96 -0.35 -8.88 -27.22
C ASP A 96 -1.72 -9.35 -27.74
N THR A 97 -2.67 -9.69 -26.85
CA THR A 97 -4.01 -10.18 -27.23
C THR A 97 -5.12 -9.42 -26.51
N ASP A 98 -6.27 -9.35 -27.15
CA ASP A 98 -7.52 -8.93 -26.50
C ASP A 98 -8.29 -10.17 -26.04
N LEU A 99 -8.60 -10.21 -24.75
CA LEU A 99 -9.43 -11.22 -24.13
C LEU A 99 -10.86 -10.68 -24.04
N HIS A 100 -11.83 -11.46 -24.51
CA HIS A 100 -13.21 -11.01 -24.58
C HIS A 100 -14.07 -11.55 -23.44
N ASN A 101 -15.00 -10.72 -22.94
CA ASN A 101 -15.98 -11.08 -21.93
C ASN A 101 -15.37 -11.59 -20.62
N ILE A 102 -14.36 -10.87 -20.12
CA ILE A 102 -13.67 -11.20 -18.89
C ILE A 102 -14.41 -10.60 -17.69
N ASP A 103 -14.80 -11.46 -16.77
CA ASP A 103 -15.45 -11.04 -15.54
C ASP A 103 -14.41 -10.59 -14.50
N PHE A 104 -14.75 -9.55 -13.76
CA PHE A 104 -14.03 -9.05 -12.60
C PHE A 104 -14.98 -9.01 -11.42
N VAL A 105 -14.49 -9.47 -10.26
CA VAL A 105 -15.18 -9.22 -9.00
C VAL A 105 -14.95 -7.76 -8.62
N VAL A 106 -16.03 -7.06 -8.26
CA VAL A 106 -15.99 -5.66 -7.87
C VAL A 106 -16.37 -5.54 -6.40
N GLY A 107 -15.50 -4.90 -5.61
CA GLY A 107 -15.72 -4.70 -4.18
C GLY A 107 -14.43 -4.71 -3.38
N GLY A 108 -14.59 -4.77 -2.05
CA GLY A 108 -13.47 -4.75 -1.13
C GLY A 108 -12.76 -3.39 -1.03
N SER A 109 -11.70 -3.39 -0.23
CA SER A 109 -11.11 -2.19 0.38
C SER A 109 -9.62 -1.99 0.12
N ASP A 110 -9.00 -2.95 -0.55
CA ASP A 110 -7.54 -2.96 -0.76
C ASP A 110 -7.17 -3.17 -2.24
N ALA A 111 -8.12 -2.93 -3.15
CA ALA A 111 -7.87 -3.18 -4.56
C ALA A 111 -6.87 -2.20 -5.17
N GLY A 112 -6.73 -0.98 -4.63
CA GLY A 112 -6.09 0.10 -5.37
C GLY A 112 -6.77 0.25 -6.75
N GLN A 113 -6.00 0.07 -7.82
CA GLN A 113 -6.47 0.05 -9.21
C GLN A 113 -7.04 -1.33 -9.66
N GLY A 114 -7.04 -2.32 -8.78
CA GLY A 114 -7.44 -3.71 -9.03
C GLY A 114 -6.27 -4.67 -9.21
N SER A 115 -6.54 -5.97 -9.21
CA SER A 115 -5.56 -7.01 -9.53
C SER A 115 -6.03 -8.02 -10.57
N LEU A 116 -5.06 -8.60 -11.27
CA LEU A 116 -5.21 -9.78 -12.11
C LEU A 116 -4.94 -11.01 -11.25
N GLY A 117 -5.93 -11.88 -11.12
CA GLY A 117 -5.89 -13.04 -10.24
C GLY A 117 -5.49 -14.32 -10.95
N ALA A 118 -5.42 -15.41 -10.18
CA ALA A 118 -5.09 -16.74 -10.63
C ALA A 118 -5.98 -17.25 -11.78
N ASN A 119 -7.24 -16.81 -11.88
CA ASN A 119 -8.10 -17.16 -13.02
C ASN A 119 -7.55 -16.70 -14.38
N LEU A 120 -6.71 -15.65 -14.41
CA LEU A 120 -6.01 -15.17 -15.59
C LEU A 120 -4.51 -15.48 -15.58
N LEU A 121 -3.89 -15.69 -14.41
CA LEU A 121 -2.45 -15.95 -14.32
C LEU A 121 -2.10 -17.46 -14.41
N ASP A 122 -3.02 -18.36 -14.01
CA ASP A 122 -2.77 -19.81 -13.94
C ASP A 122 -3.14 -20.58 -15.24
N PHE A 123 -3.53 -19.92 -16.33
CA PHE A 123 -3.76 -20.67 -17.59
C PHE A 123 -2.46 -21.19 -18.23
N ALA A 124 -1.30 -20.73 -17.73
CA ALA A 124 0.04 -21.00 -18.23
C ALA A 124 1.01 -21.24 -17.06
N ASP A 125 2.16 -21.81 -17.35
CA ASP A 125 3.28 -21.76 -16.39
C ASP A 125 3.80 -20.33 -16.31
N LEU A 126 4.23 -19.89 -15.12
CA LEU A 126 4.55 -18.49 -14.84
C LEU A 126 6.02 -18.33 -14.44
N GLU A 127 6.75 -17.51 -15.17
CA GLU A 127 8.05 -16.98 -14.74
C GLU A 127 7.86 -15.63 -14.07
N ILE A 128 8.41 -15.47 -12.87
CA ILE A 128 8.41 -14.24 -12.09
C ILE A 128 9.86 -13.80 -11.92
N ASP A 129 10.23 -12.70 -12.57
CA ASP A 129 11.53 -12.02 -12.44
C ASP A 129 11.28 -10.54 -12.13
N LEU A 130 10.77 -10.29 -10.92
CA LEU A 130 10.44 -8.94 -10.45
C LEU A 130 11.69 -8.07 -10.38
N ALA A 131 12.87 -8.66 -10.12
CA ALA A 131 14.14 -7.95 -10.08
C ALA A 131 14.47 -7.26 -11.40
N GLN A 132 14.05 -7.83 -12.53
CA GLN A 132 14.16 -7.26 -13.88
C GLN A 132 12.84 -6.63 -14.38
N GLY A 133 11.82 -6.55 -13.52
CA GLY A 133 10.50 -6.02 -13.84
C GLY A 133 9.78 -6.82 -14.92
N LYS A 134 9.79 -8.16 -14.83
CA LYS A 134 9.23 -9.06 -15.85
C LYS A 134 8.42 -10.18 -15.23
N VAL A 135 7.28 -10.47 -15.84
CA VAL A 135 6.51 -11.71 -15.62
C VAL A 135 6.21 -12.32 -16.98
N THR A 136 6.57 -13.58 -17.20
CA THR A 136 6.41 -14.25 -18.50
C THR A 136 5.51 -15.46 -18.38
N LEU A 137 4.58 -15.61 -19.34
CA LEU A 137 3.68 -16.75 -19.41
C LEU A 137 4.20 -17.76 -20.43
N PHE A 138 4.28 -19.03 -20.03
CA PHE A 138 4.81 -20.12 -20.84
C PHE A 138 3.82 -21.27 -21.05
N LYS A 139 3.94 -21.88 -22.22
CA LYS A 139 3.33 -23.16 -22.60
C LYS A 139 4.44 -24.20 -22.75
N PRO A 140 4.72 -25.01 -21.72
CA PRO A 140 5.64 -26.13 -21.87
C PRO A 140 5.01 -27.23 -22.73
N GLU A 141 5.80 -27.79 -23.65
CA GLU A 141 5.42 -28.96 -24.45
C GLU A 141 6.50 -30.04 -24.27
N ASP A 142 6.09 -31.26 -23.95
CA ASP A 142 6.98 -32.42 -23.70
C ASP A 142 8.04 -32.23 -22.60
N CYS A 143 7.77 -31.35 -21.62
CA CYS A 143 8.75 -31.00 -20.58
C CYS A 143 8.67 -31.79 -19.27
N GLY A 144 7.82 -32.82 -19.14
CA GLY A 144 7.54 -33.47 -17.85
C GLY A 144 8.70 -34.13 -17.10
N LYS A 145 9.89 -34.21 -17.71
CA LYS A 145 11.15 -34.70 -17.07
C LYS A 145 12.29 -33.67 -17.12
N SER A 146 12.03 -32.50 -17.66
CA SER A 146 13.03 -31.44 -17.88
C SER A 146 12.94 -30.42 -16.76
N ALA A 147 14.09 -30.05 -16.19
CA ALA A 147 14.16 -28.90 -15.30
C ALA A 147 13.86 -27.61 -16.09
N LEU A 148 12.98 -26.77 -15.55
CA LEU A 148 12.54 -25.53 -16.20
C LEU A 148 13.27 -24.28 -15.71
N ALA A 149 14.35 -24.43 -14.95
CA ALA A 149 15.29 -23.37 -14.59
C ALA A 149 16.18 -22.94 -15.78
N TYR A 150 15.56 -22.58 -16.90
CA TYR A 150 16.24 -22.43 -18.20
C TYR A 150 17.18 -21.22 -18.27
N TRP A 151 16.99 -20.22 -17.39
CA TRP A 151 17.86 -19.04 -17.27
C TRP A 151 19.21 -19.38 -16.63
N VAL A 152 19.31 -20.51 -15.94
CA VAL A 152 20.53 -20.95 -15.28
C VAL A 152 21.52 -21.46 -16.31
N LYS A 153 22.67 -20.79 -16.38
CA LYS A 153 23.77 -21.19 -17.26
C LYS A 153 24.27 -22.59 -16.89
N GLN A 154 24.84 -23.31 -17.86
CA GLN A 154 25.43 -24.63 -17.60
C GLN A 154 26.40 -24.60 -16.40
N GLY A 155 26.17 -25.49 -15.42
CA GLY A 155 26.94 -25.57 -14.18
C GLY A 155 26.47 -24.64 -13.06
N GLY A 156 25.46 -23.80 -13.31
CA GLY A 156 24.79 -23.04 -12.25
C GLY A 156 23.84 -23.91 -11.42
N THR A 157 23.50 -23.42 -10.23
CA THR A 157 22.59 -24.08 -9.30
C THR A 157 21.23 -23.40 -9.31
N TYR A 158 20.19 -24.19 -9.07
CA TYR A 158 18.82 -23.73 -8.82
C TYR A 158 18.20 -24.60 -7.75
N GLU A 159 17.20 -24.04 -7.11
CA GLU A 159 16.42 -24.68 -6.06
C GLU A 159 15.13 -25.23 -6.67
N VAL A 160 14.62 -26.32 -6.08
CA VAL A 160 13.35 -26.92 -6.48
C VAL A 160 12.49 -27.17 -5.26
N ALA A 161 11.22 -26.76 -5.32
CA ALA A 161 10.20 -27.11 -4.35
C ALA A 161 9.00 -27.78 -5.03
N ASP A 162 8.27 -28.60 -4.28
CA ASP A 162 7.01 -29.18 -4.73
C ASP A 162 5.88 -28.16 -4.61
N LEU A 163 5.07 -28.04 -5.66
CA LEU A 163 3.85 -27.24 -5.62
C LEU A 163 2.64 -28.12 -5.31
N HIS A 164 1.80 -27.63 -4.42
CA HIS A 164 0.55 -28.25 -4.03
C HIS A 164 -0.63 -27.44 -4.57
N PRO A 165 -1.67 -28.10 -5.10
CA PRO A 165 -2.92 -27.41 -5.41
C PRO A 165 -3.63 -26.98 -4.11
N SER A 166 -4.57 -26.05 -4.24
CA SER A 166 -5.51 -25.75 -3.16
C SER A 166 -6.31 -26.98 -2.74
N VAL A 167 -6.84 -26.95 -1.52
CA VAL A 167 -7.80 -27.95 -1.02
C VAL A 167 -9.13 -27.88 -1.76
N ASP A 168 -9.48 -26.71 -2.30
CA ASP A 168 -10.61 -26.53 -3.20
C ASP A 168 -10.14 -26.70 -4.65
N LEU A 169 -10.73 -27.66 -5.38
CA LEU A 169 -10.37 -27.93 -6.77
C LEU A 169 -10.69 -26.77 -7.73
N ASN A 170 -11.54 -25.83 -7.33
CA ASN A 170 -11.83 -24.61 -8.07
C ASN A 170 -10.85 -23.48 -7.76
N ASP A 171 -10.00 -23.65 -6.76
CA ASP A 171 -8.96 -22.71 -6.39
C ASP A 171 -7.62 -23.10 -7.03
N ARG A 172 -7.19 -22.24 -7.94
CA ARG A 172 -6.04 -22.45 -8.82
C ARG A 172 -4.75 -21.86 -8.28
N ARG A 173 -4.79 -21.28 -7.08
CA ARG A 173 -3.60 -20.71 -6.45
C ARG A 173 -2.56 -21.78 -6.14
N SER A 174 -1.30 -21.41 -6.23
CA SER A 174 -0.15 -22.32 -6.05
C SER A 174 0.37 -22.24 -4.62
N PHE A 175 0.45 -23.39 -3.96
CA PHE A 175 0.97 -23.53 -2.60
C PHE A 175 2.31 -24.28 -2.61
N VAL A 176 3.16 -23.99 -1.63
CA VAL A 176 4.43 -24.67 -1.41
C VAL A 176 4.59 -24.99 0.07
N ASP A 177 5.15 -26.15 0.37
CA ASP A 177 5.51 -26.50 1.75
C ASP A 177 6.81 -25.77 2.13
N VAL A 178 6.76 -25.11 3.28
CA VAL A 178 7.88 -24.37 3.87
C VAL A 178 8.16 -24.96 5.25
N THR A 179 9.43 -25.07 5.62
CA THR A 179 9.82 -25.47 6.98
C THR A 179 10.31 -24.26 7.77
N ILE A 180 9.73 -24.00 8.93
CA ILE A 180 10.18 -22.98 9.89
C ILE A 180 10.54 -23.66 11.20
N ASN A 181 11.75 -23.42 11.71
CA ASN A 181 12.26 -24.04 12.95
C ASN A 181 12.07 -25.58 12.97
N GLY A 182 12.26 -26.22 11.81
CA GLY A 182 12.13 -27.67 11.63
C GLY A 182 10.69 -28.21 11.51
N LYS A 183 9.66 -27.36 11.48
CA LYS A 183 8.25 -27.75 11.32
C LYS A 183 7.65 -27.19 10.03
N SER A 184 6.84 -28.01 9.35
CA SER A 184 6.26 -27.65 8.06
C SER A 184 5.01 -26.77 8.21
N VAL A 185 4.86 -25.79 7.33
CA VAL A 185 3.69 -24.93 7.15
C VAL A 185 3.38 -24.80 5.66
N ARG A 186 2.09 -24.63 5.34
CA ARG A 186 1.67 -24.41 3.95
C ARG A 186 1.71 -22.93 3.59
N ALA A 187 2.56 -22.57 2.63
CA ALA A 187 2.68 -21.21 2.13
C ALA A 187 1.97 -21.01 0.79
N LEU A 188 1.18 -19.95 0.68
CA LEU A 188 0.63 -19.44 -0.57
C LEU A 188 1.66 -18.54 -1.27
N LEU A 189 1.89 -18.74 -2.57
CA LEU A 189 2.67 -17.80 -3.38
C LEU A 189 1.78 -16.61 -3.77
N ASP A 190 2.05 -15.44 -3.20
CA ASP A 190 1.17 -14.27 -3.32
C ASP A 190 1.96 -13.00 -3.72
N SER A 191 1.95 -12.69 -5.01
CA SER A 191 2.54 -11.43 -5.51
C SER A 191 1.69 -10.20 -5.21
N GLY A 192 0.47 -10.34 -4.68
CA GLY A 192 -0.36 -9.25 -4.18
C GLY A 192 0.01 -8.82 -2.75
N ALA A 193 0.67 -9.70 -1.99
CA ALA A 193 1.19 -9.41 -0.66
C ALA A 193 2.58 -8.77 -0.72
N ALA A 194 2.69 -7.52 -0.25
CA ALA A 194 3.96 -6.80 -0.23
C ALA A 194 5.05 -7.48 0.61
N ALA A 195 4.65 -8.11 1.71
CA ALA A 195 5.55 -8.79 2.63
C ALA A 195 5.11 -10.24 2.89
N THR A 196 6.10 -11.07 3.17
CA THR A 196 5.90 -12.44 3.64
C THR A 196 5.31 -12.43 5.05
N LEU A 197 4.24 -13.19 5.26
CA LEU A 197 3.42 -13.14 6.47
C LEU A 197 3.04 -14.54 6.96
N LEU A 198 3.25 -14.80 8.24
CA LEU A 198 2.81 -16.02 8.92
C LEU A 198 1.57 -15.73 9.78
N ASP A 199 0.59 -16.64 9.80
CA ASP A 199 -0.55 -16.53 10.70
C ASP A 199 -0.19 -16.91 12.14
N ARG A 200 -1.00 -16.48 13.12
CA ARG A 200 -0.72 -16.75 14.54
C ARG A 200 -0.71 -18.24 14.90
N ARG A 201 -1.63 -19.02 14.33
CA ARG A 201 -1.76 -20.46 14.63
C ARG A 201 -0.52 -21.21 14.13
N ALA A 202 -0.04 -20.87 12.94
CA ALA A 202 1.14 -21.42 12.32
C ALA A 202 2.39 -21.00 13.10
N ALA A 203 2.48 -19.74 13.55
CA ALA A 203 3.55 -19.28 14.44
C ALA A 203 3.63 -20.10 15.73
N GLU A 204 2.51 -20.29 16.43
CA GLU A 204 2.42 -21.12 17.62
C GLU A 204 2.78 -22.59 17.31
N HIS A 205 2.33 -23.12 16.17
CA HIS A 205 2.66 -24.47 15.71
C HIS A 205 4.17 -24.65 15.54
N VAL A 206 4.85 -23.70 14.89
CA VAL A 206 6.31 -23.75 14.64
C VAL A 206 7.15 -23.33 15.86
N GLY A 207 6.51 -23.01 16.98
CA GLY A 207 7.18 -22.71 18.26
C GLY A 207 7.65 -21.27 18.41
N ILE A 208 7.06 -20.33 17.67
CA ILE A 208 7.32 -18.89 17.84
C ILE A 208 6.48 -18.35 19.00
N ASP A 209 7.13 -17.68 19.94
CA ASP A 209 6.49 -16.94 21.03
C ASP A 209 6.44 -15.44 20.71
N LEU A 210 5.23 -14.89 20.51
CA LEU A 210 5.01 -13.47 20.21
C LEU A 210 5.30 -12.52 21.38
N HIS A 211 5.56 -13.07 22.57
CA HIS A 211 6.00 -12.31 23.75
C HIS A 211 7.45 -12.64 24.14
N GLY A 212 8.14 -13.41 23.29
CA GLY A 212 9.51 -13.82 23.50
C GLY A 212 10.54 -12.71 23.31
N PRO A 213 11.80 -12.96 23.67
CA PRO A 213 12.88 -12.00 23.48
C PRO A 213 13.09 -11.71 21.98
N GLY A 214 13.35 -10.44 21.65
CA GLY A 214 13.62 -10.01 20.28
C GLY A 214 12.39 -9.70 19.43
N VAL A 215 11.18 -9.99 19.91
CA VAL A 215 9.94 -9.63 19.21
C VAL A 215 9.72 -8.13 19.24
N LYS A 216 9.40 -7.55 18.09
CA LYS A 216 9.09 -6.12 17.91
C LYS A 216 7.67 -5.96 17.38
N ALA A 217 7.02 -4.85 17.74
CA ALA A 217 5.73 -4.52 17.15
C ALA A 217 5.91 -4.20 15.65
N GLY A 218 5.12 -4.85 14.80
CA GLY A 218 5.00 -4.54 13.38
C GLY A 218 3.86 -3.55 13.09
N GLY A 219 3.70 -3.20 11.82
CA GLY A 219 2.60 -2.37 11.36
C GLY A 219 1.25 -3.11 11.33
N PRO A 220 0.12 -2.39 11.23
CA PRO A 220 -1.18 -3.03 11.04
C PRO A 220 -1.26 -3.74 9.69
N VAL A 221 -1.68 -5.00 9.68
CA VAL A 221 -1.97 -5.79 8.48
C VAL A 221 -3.43 -5.61 8.09
N ARG A 222 -3.67 -5.37 6.80
CA ARG A 222 -4.99 -5.09 6.21
C ARG A 222 -5.16 -5.93 4.95
N GLY A 223 -6.39 -5.96 4.46
CA GLY A 223 -6.75 -6.62 3.21
C GLY A 223 -8.22 -6.39 2.90
N VAL A 224 -8.83 -7.31 2.15
CA VAL A 224 -10.27 -7.27 1.86
C VAL A 224 -11.08 -7.40 3.15
N GLY A 225 -11.90 -6.39 3.45
CA GLY A 225 -12.82 -6.36 4.58
C GLY A 225 -12.44 -5.34 5.66
N ALA A 226 -13.26 -5.27 6.70
CA ALA A 226 -13.20 -4.21 7.70
C ALA A 226 -12.11 -4.41 8.77
N ARG A 227 -11.66 -5.65 8.99
CA ARG A 227 -10.74 -5.98 10.09
C ARG A 227 -9.31 -5.57 9.75
N THR A 228 -8.58 -5.19 10.79
CA THR A 228 -7.15 -4.92 10.75
C THR A 228 -6.52 -5.73 11.88
N TYR A 229 -5.38 -6.34 11.60
CA TYR A 229 -4.67 -7.15 12.57
C TYR A 229 -3.36 -6.48 12.97
N GLN A 230 -3.00 -6.60 14.24
CA GLN A 230 -1.66 -6.25 14.68
C GLN A 230 -0.67 -7.28 14.11
N SER A 231 0.53 -6.85 13.76
CA SER A 231 1.62 -7.77 13.44
C SER A 231 2.81 -7.60 14.36
N TRP A 232 3.69 -8.59 14.31
CA TRP A 232 4.89 -8.71 15.12
C TRP A 232 6.05 -9.14 14.23
N ILE A 233 7.20 -8.50 14.39
CA ILE A 233 8.45 -8.93 13.77
C ILE A 233 9.11 -9.88 14.77
N VAL A 234 9.30 -11.14 14.38
CA VAL A 234 9.80 -12.20 15.26
C VAL A 234 11.11 -12.78 14.72
N PRO A 235 12.08 -13.12 15.58
CA PRO A 235 13.25 -13.87 15.16
C PRO A 235 12.89 -15.33 14.84
N ILE A 236 13.53 -15.89 13.83
CA ILE A 236 13.43 -17.31 13.47
C ILE A 236 14.83 -17.91 13.30
N ASP A 237 14.99 -19.17 13.72
CA ASP A 237 16.28 -19.85 13.61
C ASP A 237 16.52 -20.30 12.18
N THR A 238 15.49 -20.88 11.55
CA THR A 238 15.57 -21.42 10.19
C THR A 238 14.27 -21.23 9.44
N PHE A 239 14.38 -20.90 8.16
CA PHE A 239 13.32 -20.97 7.16
C PHE A 239 13.87 -21.75 5.97
N SER A 240 13.11 -22.72 5.47
CA SER A 240 13.51 -23.51 4.31
C SER A 240 12.35 -23.66 3.32
N VAL A 241 12.65 -23.53 2.04
CA VAL A 241 11.73 -23.79 0.93
C VAL A 241 12.47 -24.60 -0.13
N GLY A 242 11.96 -25.78 -0.46
CA GLY A 242 12.70 -26.74 -1.28
C GLY A 242 14.05 -27.09 -0.64
N THR A 243 15.14 -26.85 -1.37
CA THR A 243 16.52 -27.07 -0.90
C THR A 243 17.20 -25.80 -0.35
N GLU A 244 16.56 -24.63 -0.45
CA GLU A 244 17.06 -23.40 0.15
C GLU A 244 16.84 -23.41 1.67
N THR A 245 17.81 -22.91 2.44
CA THR A 245 17.66 -22.67 3.87
C THR A 245 18.28 -21.34 4.26
N ILE A 246 17.45 -20.48 4.84
CA ILE A 246 17.81 -19.19 5.42
C ILE A 246 17.91 -19.38 6.93
N GLN A 247 19.01 -18.90 7.52
CA GLN A 247 19.27 -19.02 8.95
C GLN A 247 19.25 -17.65 9.61
N HIS A 248 18.82 -17.60 10.87
CA HIS A 248 18.89 -16.40 11.73
C HIS A 248 18.26 -15.16 11.09
N SER A 249 17.03 -15.30 10.62
CA SER A 249 16.26 -14.20 10.03
C SER A 249 15.18 -13.70 10.98
N GLU A 250 14.45 -12.68 10.55
CA GLU A 250 13.20 -12.25 11.17
C GLU A 250 12.04 -12.57 10.23
N MET A 251 10.80 -12.62 10.74
CA MET A 251 9.59 -12.79 9.93
C MET A 251 8.44 -11.94 10.49
N LEU A 252 7.50 -11.54 9.63
CA LEU A 252 6.26 -10.92 10.06
C LEU A 252 5.24 -11.99 10.48
N VAL A 253 4.70 -11.88 11.68
CA VAL A 253 3.58 -12.69 12.16
C VAL A 253 2.38 -11.80 12.39
N MET A 254 1.25 -12.15 11.78
CA MET A 254 -0.03 -11.50 12.04
C MET A 254 -0.69 -12.13 13.26
N ASP A 255 -1.20 -11.30 14.16
CA ASP A 255 -2.07 -11.74 15.27
C ASP A 255 -3.50 -12.03 14.76
N GLY A 256 -3.60 -12.97 13.82
CA GLY A 256 -4.82 -13.25 13.05
C GLY A 256 -4.67 -14.49 12.17
N ASN A 257 -5.57 -14.63 11.19
CA ASN A 257 -5.51 -15.68 10.17
C ASN A 257 -5.98 -15.17 8.80
N PHE A 258 -5.66 -15.92 7.74
CA PHE A 258 -6.01 -15.55 6.35
C PHE A 258 -7.48 -15.78 5.98
N GLY A 259 -8.27 -16.41 6.86
CA GLY A 259 -9.72 -16.56 6.70
C GLY A 259 -10.16 -17.66 5.72
N ASP A 260 -9.25 -18.31 4.99
CA ASP A 260 -9.57 -19.40 4.06
C ASP A 260 -9.43 -20.80 4.68
N GLY A 261 -8.91 -20.89 5.91
CA GLY A 261 -8.76 -22.13 6.67
C GLY A 261 -7.70 -23.10 6.15
N SER A 262 -6.93 -22.72 5.12
CA SER A 262 -5.94 -23.60 4.48
C SER A 262 -4.57 -22.97 4.30
N THR A 263 -4.49 -21.64 4.33
CA THR A 263 -3.23 -20.89 4.24
C THR A 263 -2.66 -20.68 5.65
N ASP A 264 -1.45 -21.19 5.89
CA ASP A 264 -0.70 -20.95 7.13
C ASP A 264 0.22 -19.72 6.99
N MET A 265 0.75 -19.52 5.79
CA MET A 265 1.73 -18.51 5.45
C MET A 265 1.49 -17.95 4.05
N VAL A 266 1.89 -16.71 3.81
CA VAL A 266 2.02 -16.11 2.50
C VAL A 266 3.49 -15.80 2.23
N LEU A 267 4.02 -16.26 1.09
CA LEU A 267 5.30 -15.80 0.54
C LEU A 267 5.04 -14.64 -0.41
N GLY A 268 5.45 -13.45 0.03
CA GLY A 268 5.13 -12.19 -0.62
C GLY A 268 6.17 -11.71 -1.62
N VAL A 269 5.98 -10.49 -2.08
CA VAL A 269 6.84 -9.78 -3.05
C VAL A 269 8.26 -9.60 -2.51
N ASP A 270 8.46 -9.44 -1.20
CA ASP A 270 9.78 -9.40 -0.59
C ASP A 270 10.62 -10.67 -0.85
N PHE A 271 10.00 -11.85 -0.81
CA PHE A 271 10.63 -13.10 -1.22
C PHE A 271 10.81 -13.14 -2.74
N MET A 272 9.78 -12.78 -3.52
CA MET A 272 9.83 -12.86 -4.99
C MET A 272 10.81 -11.87 -5.62
N LEU A 273 11.04 -10.69 -5.04
CA LEU A 273 12.03 -9.72 -5.51
C LEU A 273 13.47 -10.20 -5.31
N ALA A 274 13.68 -11.04 -4.29
CA ALA A 274 14.98 -11.64 -4.01
C ALA A 274 15.27 -12.87 -4.89
N HIS A 275 14.32 -13.31 -5.72
CA HIS A 275 14.42 -14.56 -6.48
C HIS A 275 14.00 -14.41 -7.95
N HIS A 276 14.60 -15.22 -8.82
CA HIS A 276 14.05 -15.52 -10.14
C HIS A 276 13.27 -16.83 -10.01
N MET A 277 11.98 -16.82 -10.30
CA MET A 277 11.11 -17.97 -10.03
C MET A 277 10.40 -18.43 -11.29
N TYR A 278 10.16 -19.73 -11.40
CA TYR A 278 9.32 -20.36 -12.41
C TYR A 278 8.35 -21.33 -11.72
N ILE A 279 7.08 -20.95 -11.71
CA ILE A 279 5.95 -21.72 -11.21
C ILE A 279 5.50 -22.67 -12.34
N ALA A 280 6.03 -23.89 -12.32
CA ALA A 280 5.69 -24.94 -13.28
C ALA A 280 4.43 -25.70 -12.83
N ASN A 281 3.26 -25.09 -12.96
CA ASN A 281 1.99 -25.73 -12.62
C ASN A 281 1.76 -27.02 -13.44
N SER A 282 2.27 -27.05 -14.68
CA SER A 282 2.32 -28.25 -15.54
C SER A 282 3.09 -29.44 -14.92
N GLN A 283 4.06 -29.19 -14.06
CA GLN A 283 4.90 -30.21 -13.42
C GLN A 283 4.67 -30.34 -11.91
N ARG A 284 3.87 -29.43 -11.32
CA ARG A 284 3.75 -29.25 -9.86
C ARG A 284 5.11 -28.99 -9.19
N LYS A 285 5.93 -28.15 -9.82
CA LYS A 285 7.26 -27.78 -9.33
C LYS A 285 7.46 -26.27 -9.34
N LEU A 286 8.17 -25.78 -8.35
CA LEU A 286 8.70 -24.42 -8.31
C LEU A 286 10.20 -24.50 -8.52
N TYR A 287 10.71 -23.85 -9.56
CA TYR A 287 12.14 -23.69 -9.81
C TYR A 287 12.54 -22.25 -9.49
N PHE A 288 13.64 -22.04 -8.78
CA PHE A 288 14.05 -20.68 -8.45
C PHE A 288 15.55 -20.54 -8.19
N THR A 289 16.04 -19.30 -8.33
CA THR A 289 17.41 -18.92 -7.95
C THR A 289 17.36 -17.66 -7.09
N TYR A 290 18.26 -17.58 -6.11
CA TYR A 290 18.45 -16.35 -5.33
C TYR A 290 19.23 -15.32 -6.14
N ASN A 291 18.62 -14.15 -6.35
CA ASN A 291 19.15 -13.05 -7.17
C ASN A 291 19.85 -11.96 -6.33
N GLY A 292 19.88 -12.11 -5.00
CA GLY A 292 20.40 -11.10 -4.08
C GLY A 292 19.32 -10.25 -3.44
N GLY A 293 19.71 -9.42 -2.46
CA GLY A 293 18.79 -8.60 -1.68
C GLY A 293 18.28 -9.31 -0.42
N ARG A 294 17.60 -8.58 0.46
CA ARG A 294 17.13 -9.13 1.74
C ARG A 294 15.83 -9.92 1.56
N VAL A 295 15.85 -11.18 1.95
CA VAL A 295 14.65 -12.00 2.10
C VAL A 295 13.97 -11.63 3.42
N PHE A 296 12.65 -11.45 3.39
CA PHE A 296 11.84 -10.89 4.49
C PHE A 296 12.24 -9.44 4.80
N SER A 297 11.81 -8.53 3.92
CA SER A 297 12.04 -7.10 4.11
C SER A 297 11.00 -6.52 5.07
N LEU A 298 11.30 -6.61 6.37
CA LEU A 298 10.31 -6.35 7.43
C LEU A 298 10.22 -4.90 7.91
N ASP A 299 10.96 -4.00 7.29
CA ASP A 299 11.07 -2.63 7.80
C ASP A 299 10.40 -1.62 6.88
N THR A 300 9.27 -1.09 7.36
CA THR A 300 8.62 0.09 6.78
C THR A 300 9.17 1.39 7.39
N ALA A 301 9.98 1.32 8.46
CA ALA A 301 10.48 2.45 9.23
C ALA A 301 12.02 2.66 9.18
N SER A 302 12.82 1.71 8.68
CA SER A 302 14.29 1.82 8.57
C SER A 302 14.86 1.89 7.15
N ILE A 303 14.17 2.58 6.24
CA ILE A 303 14.75 3.06 4.96
C ILE A 303 15.99 4.00 5.17
N GLY A 304 16.52 4.14 6.41
CA GLY A 304 17.65 5.00 6.75
C GLY A 304 18.82 4.37 7.51
N ALA A 305 18.88 3.06 7.82
CA ALA A 305 20.06 2.54 8.52
C ALA A 305 20.32 1.05 8.27
N HIS A 306 21.56 0.75 7.83
CA HIS A 306 22.19 -0.56 7.65
C HIS A 306 22.14 -1.18 6.23
N GLU A 307 22.73 -0.48 5.25
CA GLU A 307 23.55 -1.18 4.25
C GLU A 307 24.89 -1.55 4.91
N THR A 308 25.02 -2.80 5.37
CA THR A 308 26.31 -3.47 5.35
C THR A 308 26.21 -4.58 4.33
N ALA A 309 26.99 -4.41 3.25
CA ALA A 309 27.16 -5.32 2.13
C ALA A 309 27.12 -6.81 2.54
N ALA A 310 25.97 -7.45 2.35
CA ALA A 310 25.94 -8.85 1.98
C ALA A 310 26.16 -8.89 0.46
N ALA A 311 27.19 -9.62 0.05
CA ALA A 311 27.78 -9.66 -1.29
C ALA A 311 26.81 -9.34 -2.43
N ALA A 312 27.20 -8.37 -3.28
CA ALA A 312 26.55 -8.13 -4.57
C ALA A 312 26.43 -9.45 -5.33
N ALA A 313 25.24 -10.05 -5.29
CA ALA A 313 24.90 -11.12 -6.19
C ALA A 313 25.00 -10.54 -7.61
N LYS A 314 25.74 -11.24 -8.48
CA LYS A 314 25.74 -10.91 -9.90
C LYS A 314 24.32 -11.13 -10.40
N ASP A 315 23.64 -10.04 -10.75
CA ASP A 315 22.40 -10.02 -11.52
C ASP A 315 22.51 -11.09 -12.63
N ALA A 316 21.79 -12.20 -12.49
CA ALA A 316 21.89 -13.35 -13.39
C ALA A 316 21.00 -13.20 -14.64
N GLY A 317 20.17 -12.15 -14.69
CA GLY A 317 19.40 -11.71 -15.86
C GLY A 317 20.21 -10.78 -16.76
N GLY A 318 19.96 -10.81 -18.07
CA GLY A 318 20.74 -10.09 -19.08
C GLY A 318 20.85 -8.57 -18.81
N GLU A 319 21.97 -7.96 -19.21
CA GLU A 319 22.21 -6.52 -19.04
C GLU A 319 21.03 -5.69 -19.62
N PRO A 320 20.48 -4.70 -18.87
CA PRO A 320 19.46 -3.80 -19.38
C PRO A 320 19.94 -3.09 -20.65
N LYS A 321 19.08 -2.98 -21.67
CA LYS A 321 19.46 -2.44 -22.98
C LYS A 321 18.68 -1.19 -23.36
N THR A 322 17.50 -1.00 -22.78
CA THR A 322 16.57 0.09 -23.13
C THR A 322 16.33 1.00 -21.92
N ALA A 323 15.84 2.22 -22.16
CA ALA A 323 15.42 3.12 -21.09
C ALA A 323 14.41 2.44 -20.15
N ALA A 324 13.43 1.75 -20.73
CA ALA A 324 12.42 0.98 -19.99
C ALA A 324 13.03 -0.14 -19.14
N ASP A 325 13.99 -0.94 -19.65
CA ASP A 325 14.63 -1.99 -18.83
C ASP A 325 15.35 -1.39 -17.61
N TYR A 326 16.04 -0.25 -17.79
CA TYR A 326 16.67 0.45 -16.66
C TYR A 326 15.62 0.99 -15.68
N ALA A 327 14.55 1.61 -16.16
CA ALA A 327 13.49 2.14 -15.31
C ALA A 327 12.83 1.04 -14.47
N LEU A 328 12.44 -0.08 -15.09
CA LEU A 328 11.81 -1.21 -14.40
C LEU A 328 12.75 -1.84 -13.37
N ARG A 329 14.03 -2.04 -13.70
CA ARG A 329 15.03 -2.53 -12.74
C ARG A 329 15.24 -1.56 -11.59
N GLY A 330 15.29 -0.25 -11.86
CA GLY A 330 15.43 0.77 -10.84
C GLY A 330 14.23 0.80 -9.87
N GLN A 331 13.01 0.65 -10.39
CA GLN A 331 11.81 0.48 -9.55
C GLN A 331 11.88 -0.76 -8.66
N ALA A 332 12.30 -1.91 -9.22
CA ALA A 332 12.49 -3.14 -8.45
C ALA A 332 13.58 -3.03 -7.38
N ARG A 333 14.68 -2.30 -7.67
CA ARG A 333 15.74 -2.00 -6.70
C ARG A 333 15.27 -1.06 -5.61
N ARG A 334 14.46 -0.05 -5.95
CA ARG A 334 13.81 0.83 -4.96
C ARG A 334 12.92 0.01 -4.03
N ALA A 335 12.10 -0.89 -4.57
CA ALA A 335 11.25 -1.78 -3.77
C ALA A 335 12.06 -2.73 -2.85
N ARG A 336 13.28 -3.09 -3.25
CA ARG A 336 14.24 -3.84 -2.41
C ARG A 336 15.01 -2.97 -1.40
N GLY A 337 14.83 -1.66 -1.41
CA GLY A 337 15.58 -0.72 -0.57
C GLY A 337 16.99 -0.38 -1.08
N GLU A 338 17.38 -0.86 -2.27
CA GLU A 338 18.68 -0.57 -2.90
C GLU A 338 18.69 0.82 -3.56
N LEU A 339 18.45 1.87 -2.77
CA LEU A 339 18.14 3.21 -3.28
C LEU A 339 19.24 3.81 -4.16
N ALA A 340 20.52 3.55 -3.85
CA ALA A 340 21.64 4.04 -4.65
C ALA A 340 21.70 3.38 -6.04
N ASN A 341 21.50 2.06 -6.10
CA ASN A 341 21.46 1.32 -7.36
C ASN A 341 20.21 1.69 -8.17
N ALA A 342 19.07 1.89 -7.49
CA ALA A 342 17.83 2.35 -8.09
C ALA A 342 18.00 3.73 -8.75
N LEU A 343 18.63 4.67 -8.04
CA LEU A 343 18.91 6.01 -8.56
C LEU A 343 19.80 5.95 -9.81
N SER A 344 20.87 5.15 -9.78
CA SER A 344 21.76 4.96 -10.93
C SER A 344 21.04 4.39 -12.15
N ASP A 345 20.08 3.49 -11.94
CA ASP A 345 19.28 2.93 -13.02
C ASP A 345 18.32 3.95 -13.61
N LEU A 346 17.63 4.73 -12.77
CA LEU A 346 16.75 5.79 -13.25
C LEU A 346 17.52 6.91 -13.95
N ASP A 347 18.73 7.25 -13.50
CA ASP A 347 19.61 8.19 -14.22
C ASP A 347 20.01 7.66 -15.61
N ALA A 348 20.25 6.35 -15.73
CA ALA A 348 20.50 5.72 -17.02
C ALA A 348 19.26 5.73 -17.91
N ALA A 349 18.08 5.43 -17.36
CA ALA A 349 16.81 5.49 -18.07
C ALA A 349 16.53 6.91 -18.62
N ILE A 350 16.58 7.93 -17.76
CA ILE A 350 16.35 9.33 -18.12
C ILE A 350 17.39 9.85 -19.11
N ARG A 351 18.65 9.38 -19.04
CA ARG A 351 19.66 9.74 -20.04
C ARG A 351 19.35 9.15 -21.43
N LEU A 352 18.76 7.96 -21.47
CA LEU A 352 18.38 7.28 -22.71
C LEU A 352 17.06 7.83 -23.28
N ASP A 353 16.11 8.16 -22.40
CA ASP A 353 14.84 8.80 -22.75
C ASP A 353 14.52 9.96 -21.78
N PRO A 354 14.97 11.19 -22.09
CA PRO A 354 14.72 12.35 -21.24
C PRO A 354 13.24 12.79 -21.18
N GLY A 355 12.41 12.30 -22.11
CA GLY A 355 11.01 12.71 -22.27
C GLY A 355 10.02 11.90 -21.43
N SER A 356 10.49 10.92 -20.65
CA SER A 356 9.65 10.10 -19.80
C SER A 356 9.29 10.81 -18.50
N ALA A 357 8.04 11.31 -18.41
CA ALA A 357 7.52 11.94 -17.19
C ALA A 357 7.55 10.98 -15.98
N ASP A 358 7.20 9.71 -16.22
CA ASP A 358 7.17 8.67 -15.19
C ASP A 358 8.55 8.38 -14.61
N ASP A 359 9.62 8.40 -15.43
CA ASP A 359 10.98 8.18 -14.93
C ASP A 359 11.43 9.30 -13.98
N HIS A 360 11.08 10.56 -14.27
CA HIS A 360 11.34 11.67 -13.35
C HIS A 360 10.51 11.54 -12.06
N LEU A 361 9.23 11.14 -12.15
CA LEU A 361 8.39 10.86 -10.97
C LEU A 361 8.98 9.74 -10.10
N ILE A 362 9.43 8.64 -10.71
CA ILE A 362 10.04 7.51 -9.98
C ILE A 362 11.35 7.97 -9.33
N ARG A 363 12.20 8.72 -10.03
CA ARG A 363 13.43 9.26 -9.43
C ARG A 363 13.12 10.21 -8.27
N ALA A 364 12.10 11.06 -8.38
CA ALA A 364 11.65 11.90 -7.28
C ALA A 364 11.26 11.07 -6.04
N ARG A 365 10.55 9.94 -6.21
CA ARG A 365 10.23 9.03 -5.10
C ARG A 365 11.49 8.44 -4.45
N ILE A 366 12.48 8.03 -5.24
CA ILE A 366 13.78 7.54 -4.73
C ILE A 366 14.51 8.63 -3.94
N LEU A 367 14.52 9.87 -4.47
CA LEU A 367 15.14 11.01 -3.80
C LEU A 367 14.46 11.33 -2.46
N LEU A 368 13.13 11.19 -2.37
CA LEU A 368 12.40 11.33 -1.11
C LEU A 368 12.76 10.25 -0.10
N ASP A 369 12.89 8.99 -0.55
CA ASP A 369 13.35 7.89 0.32
C ASP A 369 14.78 8.16 0.83
N GLN A 370 15.62 8.82 0.01
CA GLN A 370 16.95 9.31 0.39
C GLN A 370 16.94 10.65 1.16
N LYS A 371 15.77 11.16 1.56
CA LYS A 371 15.59 12.42 2.30
C LYS A 371 16.13 13.66 1.57
N GLN A 372 15.98 13.70 0.24
CA GLN A 372 16.36 14.81 -0.64
C GLN A 372 15.12 15.49 -1.26
N PRO A 373 14.30 16.21 -0.47
CA PRO A 373 13.02 16.75 -0.95
C PRO A 373 13.16 17.85 -2.00
N ASP A 374 14.24 18.65 -1.97
CA ASP A 374 14.45 19.72 -2.95
C ASP A 374 14.77 19.15 -4.34
N ALA A 375 15.65 18.16 -4.44
CA ALA A 375 15.93 17.47 -5.70
C ALA A 375 14.70 16.71 -6.22
N ALA A 376 13.89 16.16 -5.32
CA ALA A 376 12.63 15.52 -5.70
C ALA A 376 11.63 16.53 -6.29
N LEU A 377 11.55 17.76 -5.76
CA LEU A 377 10.73 18.83 -6.35
C LEU A 377 11.16 19.17 -7.76
N ASP A 378 12.48 19.30 -8.01
CA ASP A 378 13.00 19.58 -9.36
C ASP A 378 12.59 18.51 -10.38
N ASP A 379 12.55 17.24 -9.98
CA ASP A 379 12.10 16.15 -10.84
C ASP A 379 10.59 16.09 -11.00
N LEU A 380 9.82 16.44 -9.97
CA LEU A 380 8.37 16.57 -10.09
C LEU A 380 7.99 17.72 -11.03
N ASP A 381 8.74 18.82 -11.01
CA ASP A 381 8.58 19.92 -11.95
C ASP A 381 8.85 19.48 -13.39
N LYS A 382 9.88 18.67 -13.63
CA LYS A 382 10.14 18.08 -14.95
C LYS A 382 9.05 17.10 -15.37
N ALA A 383 8.63 16.21 -14.46
CA ALA A 383 7.57 15.25 -14.72
C ALA A 383 6.28 15.98 -15.15
N LEU A 384 5.89 17.04 -14.44
CA LEU A 384 4.69 17.82 -14.73
C LEU A 384 4.84 18.77 -15.92
N ALA A 385 6.08 19.13 -16.31
CA ALA A 385 6.34 19.83 -17.56
C ALA A 385 6.17 18.90 -18.78
N LEU A 386 6.48 17.60 -18.62
CA LEU A 386 6.33 16.58 -19.66
C LEU A 386 4.90 16.05 -19.74
N ASP A 387 4.27 15.80 -18.59
CA ASP A 387 2.89 15.36 -18.45
C ASP A 387 2.18 16.17 -17.33
N PRO A 388 1.49 17.26 -17.70
CA PRO A 388 0.74 18.08 -16.74
C PRO A 388 -0.44 17.37 -16.07
N GLU A 389 -0.87 16.22 -16.61
CA GLU A 389 -1.99 15.43 -16.09
C GLU A 389 -1.52 14.21 -15.27
N ASN A 390 -0.22 14.14 -14.94
CA ASN A 390 0.30 13.09 -14.08
C ASN A 390 -0.19 13.29 -12.63
N LEU A 391 -1.30 12.62 -12.30
CA LEU A 391 -1.98 12.73 -11.00
C LEU A 391 -1.06 12.40 -9.82
N ASP A 392 -0.21 11.38 -9.96
CA ASP A 392 0.72 10.99 -8.90
C ASP A 392 1.78 12.05 -8.64
N ALA A 393 2.31 12.68 -9.71
CA ALA A 393 3.26 13.78 -9.59
C ALA A 393 2.61 15.03 -8.97
N LEU A 394 1.38 15.37 -9.36
CA LEU A 394 0.60 16.48 -8.77
C LEU A 394 0.41 16.27 -7.25
N LEU A 395 -0.05 15.09 -6.85
CA LEU A 395 -0.29 14.78 -5.43
C LEU A 395 1.01 14.80 -4.61
N LEU A 396 2.10 14.26 -5.17
CA LEU A 396 3.39 14.21 -4.48
C LEU A 396 4.00 15.62 -4.35
N ARG A 397 3.92 16.44 -5.40
CA ARG A 397 4.41 17.83 -5.38
C ARG A 397 3.58 18.69 -4.44
N ALA A 398 2.25 18.61 -4.48
CA ALA A 398 1.37 19.29 -3.53
C ALA A 398 1.75 19.02 -2.07
N SER A 399 1.99 17.74 -1.75
CA SER A 399 2.41 17.32 -0.41
C SER A 399 3.76 17.94 0.02
N LEU A 400 4.72 18.04 -0.90
CA LEU A 400 6.03 18.64 -0.64
C LEU A 400 5.95 20.16 -0.50
N LEU A 401 5.19 20.82 -1.38
CA LEU A 401 4.97 22.27 -1.33
C LEU A 401 4.31 22.68 -0.01
N HIS A 402 3.29 21.94 0.43
CA HIS A 402 2.68 22.16 1.75
C HIS A 402 3.70 22.02 2.89
N ARG A 403 4.56 20.98 2.86
CA ARG A 403 5.63 20.84 3.87
C ARG A 403 6.66 21.98 3.84
N LYS A 404 6.83 22.63 2.70
CA LYS A 404 7.67 23.84 2.55
C LYS A 404 6.90 25.14 2.82
N HIS A 405 5.66 25.04 3.32
CA HIS A 405 4.77 26.17 3.59
C HIS A 405 4.39 26.98 2.33
N ASP A 406 4.49 26.38 1.14
CA ASP A 406 3.94 26.93 -0.10
C ASP A 406 2.53 26.34 -0.34
N ASP A 407 1.59 26.77 0.49
CA ASP A 407 0.20 26.32 0.40
C ASP A 407 -0.49 26.82 -0.88
N ALA A 408 -0.01 27.91 -1.48
CA ALA A 408 -0.56 28.43 -2.73
C ALA A 408 -0.18 27.53 -3.92
N GLY A 409 1.09 27.11 -4.01
CA GLY A 409 1.54 26.11 -4.98
C GLY A 409 0.86 24.77 -4.76
N ALA A 410 0.76 24.32 -3.50
CA ALA A 410 0.06 23.08 -3.17
C ALA A 410 -1.42 23.12 -3.60
N ALA A 411 -2.13 24.22 -3.33
CA ALA A 411 -3.52 24.40 -3.74
C ALA A 411 -3.72 24.31 -5.26
N ALA A 412 -2.79 24.85 -6.06
CA ALA A 412 -2.86 24.76 -7.51
C ALA A 412 -2.78 23.30 -8.00
N ASP A 413 -1.86 22.52 -7.42
CA ASP A 413 -1.69 21.10 -7.74
C ASP A 413 -2.87 20.25 -7.26
N ILE A 414 -3.40 20.54 -6.08
CA ILE A 414 -4.60 19.87 -5.53
C ILE A 414 -5.81 20.10 -6.45
N VAL A 415 -6.01 21.32 -6.93
CA VAL A 415 -7.11 21.64 -7.88
C VAL A 415 -6.94 20.93 -9.21
N ALA A 416 -5.70 20.77 -9.70
CA ALA A 416 -5.43 19.97 -10.90
C ALA A 416 -5.70 18.48 -10.64
N ALA A 417 -5.19 17.94 -9.55
CA ALA A 417 -5.36 16.54 -9.14
C ALA A 417 -6.83 16.18 -8.94
N GLN A 418 -7.63 17.08 -8.35
CA GLN A 418 -9.06 16.86 -8.13
C GLN A 418 -9.86 16.64 -9.43
N LYS A 419 -9.44 17.25 -10.55
CA LYS A 419 -10.09 17.05 -11.85
C LYS A 419 -9.82 15.67 -12.46
N LEU A 420 -8.70 15.07 -12.07
CA LEU A 420 -8.19 13.81 -12.63
C LEU A 420 -8.50 12.62 -11.72
N ALA A 421 -8.59 12.85 -10.40
CA ALA A 421 -8.81 11.80 -9.42
C ALA A 421 -10.21 11.16 -9.61
N PRO A 422 -10.29 9.84 -9.83
CA PRO A 422 -11.58 9.17 -9.96
C PRO A 422 -12.41 9.31 -8.69
N THR A 423 -13.71 9.55 -8.84
CA THR A 423 -14.62 9.78 -7.71
C THR A 423 -14.62 8.57 -6.77
N GLY A 424 -14.39 8.82 -5.48
CA GLY A 424 -14.35 7.77 -4.47
C GLY A 424 -13.12 6.86 -4.51
N SER A 425 -12.12 7.15 -5.35
CA SER A 425 -10.84 6.42 -5.35
C SER A 425 -9.96 6.79 -4.17
N MET A 426 -8.88 6.02 -3.95
CA MET A 426 -7.85 6.37 -2.97
C MET A 426 -7.15 7.69 -3.32
N GLN A 427 -6.98 8.01 -4.60
CA GLN A 427 -6.43 9.28 -5.04
C GLN A 427 -7.35 10.44 -4.66
N SER A 428 -8.67 10.27 -4.80
CA SER A 428 -9.66 11.25 -4.33
C SER A 428 -9.62 11.44 -2.81
N LEU A 429 -9.32 10.38 -2.05
CA LEU A 429 -9.10 10.48 -0.60
C LEU A 429 -7.80 11.22 -0.26
N SER A 430 -6.73 11.04 -1.05
CA SER A 430 -5.47 11.79 -0.94
C SER A 430 -5.68 13.28 -1.24
N VAL A 431 -6.43 13.63 -2.28
CA VAL A 431 -6.82 15.03 -2.57
C VAL A 431 -7.55 15.62 -1.37
N ALA A 432 -8.55 14.92 -0.82
CA ALA A 432 -9.31 15.41 0.33
C ALA A 432 -8.44 15.63 1.58
N SER A 433 -7.45 14.77 1.79
CA SER A 433 -6.51 14.89 2.90
C SER A 433 -5.58 16.10 2.74
N LEU A 434 -5.15 16.40 1.51
CA LEU A 434 -4.36 17.59 1.20
C LEU A 434 -5.19 18.87 1.34
N ASP A 435 -6.44 18.90 0.87
CA ASP A 435 -7.38 20.01 1.08
C ASP A 435 -7.54 20.35 2.58
N VAL A 436 -7.69 19.32 3.43
CA VAL A 436 -7.73 19.51 4.89
C VAL A 436 -6.40 20.06 5.43
N ALA A 437 -5.27 19.58 4.92
CA ALA A 437 -3.94 19.98 5.38
C ALA A 437 -3.65 21.47 5.10
N ILE A 438 -4.07 21.98 3.93
CA ILE A 438 -3.90 23.38 3.52
C ILE A 438 -5.03 24.32 4.02
N ASP A 439 -5.83 23.88 5.00
CA ASP A 439 -6.96 24.64 5.57
C ASP A 439 -8.09 24.98 4.59
N GLU A 440 -8.32 24.14 3.58
CA GLU A 440 -9.45 24.22 2.65
C GLU A 440 -10.47 23.08 2.89
N PRO A 441 -10.98 22.89 4.12
CA PRO A 441 -11.78 21.71 4.49
C PRO A 441 -13.11 21.61 3.74
N ALA A 442 -13.62 22.72 3.18
CA ALA A 442 -14.86 22.71 2.42
C ALA A 442 -14.73 21.90 1.11
N ASN A 443 -13.55 21.86 0.50
CA ASN A 443 -13.27 21.12 -0.74
C ASN A 443 -13.17 19.61 -0.47
N ALA A 444 -12.70 19.23 0.71
CA ALA A 444 -12.53 17.83 1.12
C ALA A 444 -13.85 17.08 1.35
N VAL A 445 -14.88 17.75 1.88
CA VAL A 445 -16.16 17.12 2.26
C VAL A 445 -16.82 16.32 1.13
N PRO A 446 -17.04 16.85 -0.09
CA PRO A 446 -17.66 16.09 -1.17
C PRO A 446 -16.84 14.86 -1.61
N LEU A 447 -15.51 14.96 -1.55
CA LEU A 447 -14.60 13.85 -1.88
C LEU A 447 -14.71 12.73 -0.83
N LEU A 448 -14.72 13.09 0.45
CA LEU A 448 -14.93 12.17 1.56
C LEU A 448 -16.32 11.53 1.53
N ASP A 449 -17.35 12.29 1.19
CA ASP A 449 -18.71 11.79 1.01
C ASP A 449 -18.78 10.71 -0.08
N ALA A 450 -18.14 10.93 -1.22
CA ALA A 450 -18.09 9.98 -2.31
C ALA A 450 -17.33 8.70 -1.92
N TRP A 451 -16.16 8.85 -1.29
CA TRP A 451 -15.35 7.72 -0.83
C TRP A 451 -16.13 6.86 0.17
N ILE A 452 -16.70 7.47 1.22
CA ILE A 452 -17.46 6.76 2.28
C ILE A 452 -18.66 5.99 1.70
N ARG A 453 -19.36 6.54 0.68
CA ARG A 453 -20.47 5.84 0.03
C ARG A 453 -20.03 4.57 -0.70
N ALA A 454 -18.85 4.57 -1.31
CA ALA A 454 -18.33 3.44 -2.07
C ALA A 454 -17.59 2.41 -1.18
N HIS A 455 -17.21 2.77 0.06
CA HIS A 455 -16.23 2.04 0.88
C HIS A 455 -16.81 1.64 2.25
N GLY A 456 -18.06 1.14 2.27
CA GLY A 456 -18.80 0.83 3.51
C GLY A 456 -18.21 -0.31 4.35
N ASP A 457 -17.49 -1.25 3.71
CA ASP A 457 -16.82 -2.37 4.38
C ASP A 457 -15.30 -2.14 4.54
N ASP A 458 -14.81 -0.93 4.24
CA ASP A 458 -13.38 -0.65 4.16
C ASP A 458 -12.70 -0.47 5.51
N SER A 459 -11.50 -1.05 5.67
CA SER A 459 -10.65 -0.88 6.86
C SER A 459 -10.38 0.59 7.21
N SER A 460 -10.27 1.46 6.20
CA SER A 460 -10.02 2.90 6.31
C SER A 460 -11.29 3.72 6.56
N LEU A 461 -12.47 3.09 6.65
CA LEU A 461 -13.74 3.79 6.84
C LEU A 461 -13.76 4.67 8.10
N GLY A 462 -13.23 4.19 9.22
CA GLY A 462 -13.17 5.01 10.43
C GLY A 462 -12.29 6.25 10.26
N ASN A 463 -11.15 6.12 9.58
CA ASN A 463 -10.29 7.27 9.25
C ASN A 463 -11.01 8.27 8.33
N ALA A 464 -11.71 7.80 7.30
CA ALA A 464 -12.46 8.67 6.39
C ALA A 464 -13.63 9.37 7.08
N LEU A 465 -14.36 8.65 7.96
CA LEU A 465 -15.41 9.25 8.81
C LEU A 465 -14.82 10.33 9.72
N ASN A 466 -13.69 10.05 10.36
CA ASN A 466 -13.03 11.04 11.20
C ASN A 466 -12.54 12.26 10.40
N ALA A 467 -11.93 12.04 9.23
CA ALA A 467 -11.50 13.12 8.35
C ALA A 467 -12.68 14.00 7.92
N ARG A 468 -13.85 13.41 7.64
CA ARG A 468 -15.07 14.16 7.31
C ARG A 468 -15.63 14.91 8.52
N CYS A 469 -15.59 14.30 9.70
CA CYS A 469 -15.92 14.97 10.96
C CYS A 469 -15.06 16.21 11.16
N TRP A 470 -13.74 16.05 11.07
CA TRP A 470 -12.76 17.13 11.21
C TRP A 470 -12.98 18.25 10.17
N ALA A 471 -13.12 17.89 8.90
CA ALA A 471 -13.36 18.87 7.83
C ALA A 471 -14.64 19.68 8.06
N ARG A 472 -15.74 19.03 8.46
CA ARG A 472 -17.00 19.70 8.80
C ARG A 472 -16.86 20.62 10.02
N ALA A 473 -16.11 20.20 11.03
CA ALA A 473 -15.85 20.99 12.23
C ALA A 473 -14.99 22.23 11.93
N LEU A 474 -13.92 22.08 11.15
CA LEU A 474 -13.08 23.19 10.71
C LEU A 474 -13.87 24.20 9.87
N ALA A 475 -14.67 23.71 8.90
CA ALA A 475 -15.53 24.53 8.05
C ALA A 475 -16.71 25.16 8.81
N ASN A 476 -16.95 24.78 10.07
CA ASN A 476 -18.13 25.15 10.87
C ASN A 476 -19.46 24.89 10.15
N ARG A 477 -19.59 23.70 9.53
CA ARG A 477 -20.78 23.31 8.75
C ARG A 477 -21.25 21.93 9.15
N ALA A 478 -22.57 21.73 9.18
CA ALA A 478 -23.20 20.44 9.46
C ALA A 478 -22.64 19.75 10.73
N LEU A 479 -22.57 20.49 11.84
CA LEU A 479 -21.93 20.04 13.09
C LEU A 479 -22.61 18.80 13.70
N ASP A 480 -23.93 18.65 13.54
CA ASP A 480 -24.64 17.44 13.97
C ASP A 480 -24.20 16.20 13.17
N ASP A 481 -24.02 16.35 11.86
CA ASP A 481 -23.51 15.28 11.00
C ASP A 481 -22.03 14.98 11.31
N ALA A 482 -21.24 16.02 11.61
CA ALA A 482 -19.86 15.86 12.07
C ALA A 482 -19.80 15.06 13.38
N LEU A 483 -20.65 15.39 14.35
CA LEU A 483 -20.76 14.67 15.62
C LEU A 483 -21.15 13.20 15.39
N HIS A 484 -22.07 12.94 14.46
CA HIS A 484 -22.44 11.58 14.08
C HIS A 484 -21.24 10.81 13.51
N ASP A 485 -20.48 11.42 12.59
CA ASP A 485 -19.31 10.81 11.98
C ASP A 485 -18.21 10.49 12.99
N CYS A 486 -17.86 11.45 13.86
CA CYS A 486 -16.89 11.23 14.93
C CYS A 486 -17.30 10.07 15.84
N ARG A 487 -18.56 10.03 16.28
CA ARG A 487 -19.07 8.94 17.12
C ARG A 487 -19.06 7.60 16.40
N LYS A 488 -19.36 7.59 15.10
CA LYS A 488 -19.33 6.37 14.28
C LYS A 488 -17.89 5.86 14.09
N ALA A 489 -16.94 6.76 13.86
CA ALA A 489 -15.52 6.43 13.77
C ALA A 489 -15.00 5.84 15.09
N ILE A 490 -15.29 6.51 16.22
CA ILE A 490 -14.93 6.04 17.57
C ILE A 490 -15.56 4.69 17.90
N LYS A 491 -16.85 4.51 17.61
CA LYS A 491 -17.54 3.22 17.83
C LYS A 491 -16.89 2.08 17.04
N ARG A 492 -16.34 2.37 15.86
CA ARG A 492 -15.77 1.38 14.97
C ARG A 492 -14.34 1.01 15.35
N ASP A 493 -13.49 2.02 15.57
CA ASP A 493 -12.04 1.81 15.69
C ASP A 493 -11.48 2.12 17.09
N GLY A 494 -12.33 2.51 18.03
CA GLY A 494 -11.98 2.91 19.39
C GLY A 494 -11.65 4.40 19.55
N ASP A 495 -11.38 4.77 20.80
CA ASP A 495 -11.09 6.14 21.25
C ASP A 495 -9.67 6.60 20.87
N ARG A 496 -9.36 6.69 19.56
CA ARG A 496 -8.04 7.16 19.09
C ARG A 496 -7.87 8.65 19.35
N ALA A 497 -6.66 9.10 19.69
CA ALA A 497 -6.34 10.51 19.95
C ALA A 497 -6.90 11.47 18.89
N ALA A 498 -6.65 11.19 17.61
CA ALA A 498 -7.14 12.03 16.50
C ALA A 498 -8.68 12.09 16.39
N TYR A 499 -9.37 11.03 16.83
CA TYR A 499 -10.83 10.98 16.79
C TYR A 499 -11.44 11.78 17.94
N LEU A 500 -10.82 11.69 19.11
CA LEU A 500 -11.15 12.50 20.28
C LEU A 500 -10.87 13.99 20.03
N ASP A 501 -9.77 14.30 19.34
CA ASP A 501 -9.43 15.66 18.92
C ASP A 501 -10.53 16.26 18.02
N SER A 502 -10.96 15.49 17.02
CA SER A 502 -12.04 15.90 16.11
C SER A 502 -13.38 16.05 16.84
N LEU A 503 -13.68 15.16 17.77
CA LEU A 503 -14.87 15.24 18.62
C LEU A 503 -14.83 16.49 19.52
N GLY A 504 -13.66 16.81 20.09
CA GLY A 504 -13.42 18.01 20.88
C GLY A 504 -13.68 19.28 20.09
N MET A 505 -13.23 19.33 18.83
CA MET A 505 -13.47 20.46 17.93
C MET A 505 -14.94 20.63 17.56
N VAL A 506 -15.65 19.53 17.29
CA VAL A 506 -17.11 19.58 17.04
C VAL A 506 -17.83 20.15 18.26
N TYR A 507 -17.56 19.64 19.46
CA TYR A 507 -18.20 20.15 20.67
C TYR A 507 -17.85 21.61 20.96
N LEU A 508 -16.61 22.03 20.70
CA LEU A 508 -16.21 23.43 20.80
C LEU A 508 -17.07 24.32 19.90
N ARG A 509 -17.23 23.94 18.63
CA ARG A 509 -18.06 24.68 17.65
C ARG A 509 -19.54 24.70 18.01
N MET A 510 -20.05 23.65 18.63
CA MET A 510 -21.42 23.57 19.12
C MET A 510 -21.65 24.34 20.43
N GLY A 511 -20.60 24.89 21.05
CA GLY A 511 -20.68 25.56 22.35
C GLY A 511 -20.82 24.59 23.54
N ASN A 512 -20.61 23.29 23.33
CA ASN A 512 -20.65 22.28 24.38
C ASN A 512 -19.27 22.14 25.04
N TYR A 513 -18.86 23.17 25.78
CA TYR A 513 -17.48 23.28 26.24
C TYR A 513 -17.07 22.20 27.25
N ALA A 514 -17.99 21.72 28.09
CA ALA A 514 -17.68 20.66 29.05
C ALA A 514 -17.28 19.33 28.36
N GLU A 515 -18.02 18.92 27.33
CA GLU A 515 -17.68 17.72 26.56
C GLU A 515 -16.46 17.96 25.66
N SER A 516 -16.27 19.18 25.16
CA SER A 516 -15.08 19.57 24.40
C SER A 516 -13.81 19.41 25.23
N ILE A 517 -13.78 19.96 26.45
CA ILE A 517 -12.66 19.84 27.39
C ILE A 517 -12.35 18.36 27.69
N LYS A 518 -13.38 17.56 27.94
CA LYS A 518 -13.22 16.13 28.21
C LYS A 518 -12.57 15.39 27.04
N ALA A 519 -13.06 15.61 25.82
CA ALA A 519 -12.55 14.97 24.62
C ALA A 519 -11.08 15.38 24.35
N TYR A 520 -10.76 16.68 24.43
CA TYR A 520 -9.38 17.14 24.24
C TYR A 520 -8.41 16.62 25.31
N ARG A 521 -8.82 16.57 26.59
CA ARG A 521 -7.98 15.98 27.64
C ARG A 521 -7.71 14.50 27.41
N GLN A 522 -8.70 13.75 26.94
CA GLN A 522 -8.49 12.34 26.56
C GLN A 522 -7.58 12.20 25.34
N ALA A 523 -7.69 13.09 24.35
CA ALA A 523 -6.80 13.13 23.19
C ALA A 523 -5.34 13.42 23.61
N LEU A 524 -5.13 14.46 24.43
CA LEU A 524 -3.82 14.89 24.91
C LEU A 524 -3.17 13.88 25.86
N ALA A 525 -3.96 13.09 26.59
CA ALA A 525 -3.44 11.97 27.39
C ALA A 525 -2.77 10.88 26.52
N GLN A 526 -3.19 10.74 25.26
CA GLN A 526 -2.59 9.80 24.30
C GLN A 526 -1.54 10.48 23.41
N SER A 527 -1.69 11.77 23.12
CA SER A 527 -0.83 12.53 22.20
C SER A 527 -0.61 13.95 22.72
N PRO A 528 0.35 14.17 23.64
CA PRO A 528 0.50 15.42 24.37
C PRO A 528 1.20 16.55 23.59
N HIS A 529 1.55 16.36 22.31
CA HIS A 529 2.30 17.34 21.51
C HIS A 529 1.51 17.79 20.28
N THR A 530 0.20 17.96 20.42
CA THR A 530 -0.70 18.34 19.31
C THR A 530 -1.17 19.78 19.48
N ALA A 531 -0.64 20.70 18.66
CA ALA A 531 -0.93 22.12 18.77
C ALA A 531 -2.44 22.43 18.69
N TRP A 532 -3.16 21.79 17.76
CA TRP A 532 -4.62 21.95 17.61
C TRP A 532 -5.41 21.50 18.84
N SER A 533 -5.04 20.39 19.47
CA SER A 533 -5.72 19.90 20.67
C SER A 533 -5.53 20.85 21.85
N HIS A 534 -4.31 21.36 22.05
CA HIS A 534 -4.03 22.40 23.05
C HIS A 534 -4.79 23.69 22.73
N TYR A 535 -4.83 24.10 21.47
CA TYR A 535 -5.53 25.32 21.06
C TYR A 535 -7.04 25.22 21.32
N GLY A 536 -7.65 24.12 20.89
CA GLY A 536 -9.06 23.84 21.07
C GLY A 536 -9.45 23.67 22.55
N LEU A 537 -8.62 22.99 23.35
CA LEU A 537 -8.79 22.91 24.80
C LEU A 537 -8.75 24.30 25.43
N GLY A 538 -7.75 25.10 25.07
CA GLY A 538 -7.61 26.47 25.55
C GLY A 538 -8.85 27.31 25.28
N LEU A 539 -9.36 27.28 24.04
CA LEU A 539 -10.61 27.97 23.69
C LEU A 539 -11.80 27.46 24.51
N ALA A 540 -11.96 26.14 24.66
CA ALA A 540 -13.07 25.56 25.42
C ALA A 540 -13.03 25.96 26.90
N GLU A 541 -11.83 26.02 27.50
CA GLU A 541 -11.61 26.44 28.89
C GLU A 541 -11.88 27.93 29.09
N LEU A 542 -11.40 28.79 28.17
CA LEU A 542 -11.72 30.23 28.21
C LEU A 542 -13.23 30.47 28.15
N HIS A 543 -13.93 29.82 27.23
CA HIS A 543 -15.39 29.92 27.12
C HIS A 543 -16.15 29.32 28.32
N SER A 544 -15.51 28.42 29.08
CA SER A 544 -16.04 27.86 30.33
C SER A 544 -15.68 28.67 31.58
N GLY A 545 -15.02 29.83 31.44
CA GLY A 545 -14.59 30.68 32.56
C GLY A 545 -13.30 30.22 33.26
N GLN A 546 -12.57 29.24 32.71
CA GLN A 546 -11.31 28.73 33.23
C GLN A 546 -10.12 29.49 32.60
N ALA A 547 -10.03 30.79 32.88
CA ALA A 547 -9.12 31.70 32.18
C ALA A 547 -7.64 31.30 32.26
N ASP A 548 -7.15 30.97 33.46
CA ASP A 548 -5.73 30.64 33.67
C ASP A 548 -5.33 29.33 32.97
N ALA A 549 -6.19 28.31 33.06
CA ALA A 549 -5.98 27.03 32.39
C ALA A 549 -6.01 27.22 30.86
N GLY A 550 -7.02 27.92 30.35
CA GLY A 550 -7.15 28.14 28.92
C GLY A 550 -5.97 28.92 28.32
N ASN A 551 -5.49 29.94 29.02
CA ASN A 551 -4.30 30.70 28.58
C ASN A 551 -3.01 29.87 28.62
N ALA A 552 -2.85 28.97 29.59
CA ALA A 552 -1.72 28.06 29.64
C ALA A 552 -1.73 27.10 28.44
N GLU A 553 -2.89 26.55 28.09
CA GLU A 553 -3.06 25.66 26.94
C GLU A 553 -2.79 26.38 25.61
N LEU A 554 -3.30 27.61 25.44
CA LEU A 554 -2.97 28.44 24.26
C LEU A 554 -1.47 28.76 24.17
N ALA A 555 -0.79 28.98 25.29
CA ALA A 555 0.66 29.18 25.30
C ALA A 555 1.41 27.91 24.85
N THR A 556 0.99 26.73 25.30
CA THR A 556 1.52 25.45 24.83
C THR A 556 1.30 25.26 23.34
N ALA A 557 0.09 25.52 22.83
CA ALA A 557 -0.23 25.43 21.40
C ALA A 557 0.72 26.30 20.55
N ARG A 558 0.96 27.55 20.97
CA ARG A 558 1.86 28.50 20.27
C ARG A 558 3.33 28.09 20.30
N SER A 559 3.74 27.38 21.36
CA SER A 559 5.09 26.82 21.45
C SER A 559 5.32 25.66 20.47
N LEU A 560 4.27 24.88 20.20
CA LEU A 560 4.29 23.76 19.26
C LEU A 560 4.14 24.24 17.82
N ASP A 561 3.28 25.21 17.57
CA ASP A 561 3.04 25.83 16.26
C ASP A 561 2.90 27.35 16.40
N LYS A 562 3.90 28.08 15.90
CA LYS A 562 3.93 29.55 15.94
C LYS A 562 2.89 30.20 15.04
N GLY A 563 2.36 29.47 14.04
CA GLY A 563 1.36 29.94 13.09
C GLY A 563 -0.08 29.67 13.54
N ILE A 564 -0.28 28.98 14.68
CA ILE A 564 -1.59 28.44 15.07
C ILE A 564 -2.68 29.50 15.21
N ASP A 565 -2.38 30.68 15.77
CA ASP A 565 -3.38 31.75 15.91
C ASP A 565 -3.84 32.28 14.56
N ALA A 566 -2.92 32.51 13.62
CA ALA A 566 -3.26 33.02 12.29
C ALA A 566 -4.09 31.99 11.51
N ARG A 567 -3.72 30.72 11.64
CA ARG A 567 -4.45 29.59 11.07
C ARG A 567 -5.85 29.47 11.65
N ALA A 568 -5.98 29.49 12.98
CA ALA A 568 -7.27 29.41 13.67
C ALA A 568 -8.17 30.62 13.34
N ALA A 569 -7.60 31.81 13.22
CA ALA A 569 -8.33 33.02 12.84
C ALA A 569 -8.95 32.92 11.44
N ARG A 570 -8.24 32.35 10.44
CA ARG A 570 -8.81 32.11 9.09
C ARG A 570 -10.03 31.20 9.13
N LEU A 571 -10.05 30.26 10.08
CA LEU A 571 -11.15 29.34 10.29
C LEU A 571 -12.21 29.91 11.25
N GLY A 572 -12.06 31.13 11.76
CA GLY A 572 -12.99 31.74 12.72
C GLY A 572 -12.99 31.07 14.09
N LEU A 573 -11.83 30.57 14.53
CA LEU A 573 -11.56 30.04 15.88
C LEU A 573 -10.65 31.05 16.60
N VAL A 574 -11.23 32.09 17.17
CA VAL A 574 -10.49 33.16 17.86
C VAL A 574 -10.81 33.16 19.35
N ALA A 575 -9.80 33.44 20.17
CA ALA A 575 -10.00 33.62 21.61
C ALA A 575 -10.91 34.85 21.88
N PRO A 576 -11.78 34.80 22.91
CA PRO A 576 -12.77 35.84 23.21
C PRO A 576 -12.22 37.28 23.32
N ASP A 577 -10.94 37.45 23.70
CA ASP A 577 -10.38 38.76 24.05
C ASP A 577 -9.40 39.36 23.02
N GLY A 578 -9.13 38.69 21.89
CA GLY A 578 -8.34 39.27 20.79
C GLY A 578 -6.94 39.82 21.13
N GLN A 579 -6.37 39.51 22.30
CA GLN A 579 -5.03 39.98 22.68
C GLN A 579 -3.94 39.02 22.18
N PRO A 580 -2.99 39.47 21.34
CA PRO A 580 -1.69 38.81 21.26
C PRO A 580 -0.93 39.18 22.54
N ALA A 581 -1.06 38.38 23.60
CA ALA A 581 -0.39 38.64 24.87
C ALA A 581 1.08 38.20 24.83
N GLY A 582 1.87 38.88 24.00
CA GLY A 582 3.32 38.95 24.15
C GLY A 582 3.66 40.07 25.13
N LYS A 583 3.78 39.73 26.42
CA LYS A 583 4.75 40.33 27.35
C LYS A 583 4.72 39.55 28.67
N ALA A 584 5.84 38.92 28.98
CA ALA A 584 6.10 38.33 30.29
C ALA A 584 5.86 39.39 31.39
N PRO A 585 5.30 39.01 32.55
CA PRO A 585 5.21 39.94 33.68
C PRO A 585 6.61 40.40 34.06
N ALA A 586 6.83 41.71 34.09
CA ALA A 586 8.05 42.29 34.62
C ALA A 586 8.19 41.86 36.09
N VAL A 587 9.27 41.14 36.39
CA VAL A 587 9.71 40.86 37.76
C VAL A 587 9.88 42.21 38.46
N GLN A 588 9.01 42.51 39.43
CA GLN A 588 9.23 43.62 40.33
C GLN A 588 10.44 43.29 41.21
N PRO A 589 11.44 44.18 41.33
CA PRO A 589 12.54 43.97 42.26
C PRO A 589 11.98 44.03 43.69
N SER A 590 12.34 43.03 44.49
CA SER A 590 12.10 43.00 45.93
C SER A 590 12.63 44.29 46.56
N LYS A 591 11.76 45.02 47.25
CA LYS A 591 12.20 46.00 48.24
C LYS A 591 12.41 45.26 49.55
N ASP A 592 13.68 45.28 49.98
CA ASP A 592 14.25 45.12 51.32
C ASP A 592 13.49 44.32 52.38
#